data_AF-X0VU16-F1
#
_entry.id   AF-X0VU16-F1
#
_cell.length_a   1.000
_cell.length_b   1.000
_cell.length_c   1.000
_cell.angle_alpha   90.00
_cell.angle_beta   90.00
_cell.angle_gamma   90.00
#
_symmetry.space_group_name_H-M   'P 1'
#
loop_
_entity.id
_entity.type
_entity.pdbx_description
1 polymer ?
#
loop_
_entity_poly.entity_id
_entity_poly.type
_entity_poly.pdbx_seq_one_letter_code
_entity_poly.pdbx_strand_id
1 'polypeptide(L)'
;SEYAIMYMLDAMAEPARKEELPNIIWALPQIGRDAIRPLAAALQTQDVAIKAEIIKALGEIGYPQSLACLKYVVENDDSAQLCDLAEQSIRQIDPAASKLGAAELFYQLAEKYYYHAESLAPVEDADLANIWFWDAAGERLVREKVDSRYFNELMAMRACEWALRADAEFGQAIGLWLAAYFKAESVGVDMPDYFGPGHADAFVYATTAGAEYLHQGLARAVKDKNAYIALGLVEALATTAGEKSLLYRLGIAQPL
;
A
#
# COMPACT_ATOMS: atom_id res chain seq x y z
N SER A 1 -19.51 9.75 -2.25
CA SER A 1 -18.24 9.79 -2.99
C SER A 1 -17.09 9.81 -1.99
N GLU A 2 -15.90 9.29 -2.33
CA GLU A 2 -14.73 9.19 -1.43
C GLU A 2 -14.40 10.49 -0.69
N TYR A 3 -14.64 11.64 -1.34
CA TYR A 3 -14.47 12.98 -0.79
C TYR A 3 -15.23 13.25 0.51
N ALA A 4 -16.41 12.64 0.68
CA ALA A 4 -17.22 12.84 1.87
C ALA A 4 -16.46 12.41 3.13
N ILE A 5 -15.58 11.40 3.02
CA ILE A 5 -14.81 10.88 4.15
C ILE A 5 -13.88 11.93 4.75
N MET A 6 -13.18 12.71 3.92
CA MET A 6 -12.31 13.79 4.40
C MET A 6 -13.11 14.79 5.24
N TYR A 7 -14.23 15.30 4.70
CA TYR A 7 -15.08 16.25 5.43
C TYR A 7 -15.71 15.67 6.70
N MET A 8 -16.05 14.38 6.69
CA MET A 8 -16.60 13.68 7.84
C MET A 8 -15.56 13.51 8.95
N LEU A 9 -14.32 13.16 8.61
CA LEU A 9 -13.25 13.04 9.58
C LEU A 9 -12.82 14.40 10.14
N ASP A 10 -12.73 15.43 9.30
CA ASP A 10 -12.47 16.80 9.76
C ASP A 10 -13.56 17.26 10.75
N ALA A 11 -14.83 17.02 10.41
CA ALA A 11 -15.96 17.30 11.29
C ALA A 11 -15.90 16.54 12.62
N MET A 12 -15.37 15.31 12.62
CA MET A 12 -15.21 14.53 13.85
C MET A 12 -14.12 15.07 14.77
N ALA A 13 -13.06 15.65 14.18
CA ALA A 13 -11.98 16.28 14.93
C ALA A 13 -12.37 17.66 15.50
N GLU A 14 -13.39 18.32 14.93
CA GLU A 14 -13.83 19.66 15.35
C GLU A 14 -14.72 19.64 16.60
N PRO A 15 -14.28 20.20 17.76
CA PRO A 15 -15.09 20.19 18.97
C PRO A 15 -16.40 20.97 18.86
N ALA A 16 -16.47 21.94 17.94
CA ALA A 16 -17.66 22.75 17.68
C ALA A 16 -18.77 21.96 16.98
N ARG A 17 -18.45 20.84 16.32
CA ARG A 17 -19.38 20.02 15.53
C ARG A 17 -19.77 18.73 16.24
N LYS A 18 -19.60 18.67 17.57
CA LYS A 18 -19.95 17.50 18.40
C LYS A 18 -21.39 17.02 18.24
N GLU A 19 -22.32 17.93 17.96
CA GLU A 19 -23.73 17.59 17.74
C GLU A 19 -23.95 16.78 16.44
N GLU A 20 -23.03 16.87 15.48
CA GLU A 20 -23.08 16.15 14.21
C GLU A 20 -22.48 14.73 14.30
N LEU A 21 -21.66 14.45 15.33
CA LEU A 21 -20.94 13.19 15.48
C LEU A 21 -21.81 11.94 15.32
N PRO A 22 -23.00 11.83 15.95
CA PRO A 22 -23.83 10.63 15.79
C PRO A 22 -24.25 10.39 14.34
N ASN A 23 -24.56 11.46 13.60
CA ASN A 23 -24.96 11.37 12.20
C ASN A 23 -23.77 10.99 11.32
N ILE A 24 -22.58 11.53 11.61
CA ILE A 24 -21.35 11.23 10.88
C ILE A 24 -20.97 9.76 11.06
N ILE A 25 -20.92 9.29 12.32
CA ILE A 25 -20.61 7.89 12.65
C ILE A 25 -21.59 6.94 11.97
N TRP A 26 -22.89 7.25 12.00
CA TRP A 26 -23.90 6.46 11.30
C TRP A 26 -23.69 6.43 9.77
N ALA A 27 -23.30 7.56 9.17
CA ALA A 27 -23.18 7.69 7.72
C ALA A 27 -21.87 7.13 7.15
N LEU A 28 -20.78 7.09 7.92
CA LEU A 28 -19.47 6.58 7.46
C LEU A 28 -19.57 5.19 6.78
N PRO A 29 -20.14 4.16 7.41
CA PRO A 29 -20.24 2.83 6.80
C PRO A 29 -21.21 2.79 5.60
N GLN A 30 -22.19 3.69 5.54
CA GLN A 30 -23.18 3.75 4.45
C GLN A 30 -22.59 4.19 3.11
N ILE A 31 -21.40 4.78 3.11
CA ILE A 31 -20.67 5.12 1.88
C ILE A 31 -20.19 3.84 1.16
N GLY A 32 -19.98 2.75 1.90
CA GLY A 32 -19.62 1.45 1.34
C GLY A 32 -18.16 1.38 0.87
N ARG A 33 -17.93 0.60 -0.20
CA ARG A 33 -16.58 0.21 -0.66
C ARG A 33 -15.65 1.41 -0.95
N ASP A 34 -16.21 2.50 -1.46
CA ASP A 34 -15.46 3.72 -1.78
C ASP A 34 -14.84 4.37 -0.53
N ALA A 35 -15.39 4.13 0.66
CA ALA A 35 -14.84 4.66 1.90
C ALA A 35 -13.58 3.93 2.36
N ILE A 36 -13.31 2.72 1.87
CA ILE A 36 -12.26 1.86 2.44
C ILE A 36 -10.87 2.48 2.27
N ARG A 37 -10.52 2.97 1.08
CA ARG A 37 -9.20 3.57 0.81
C ARG A 37 -8.92 4.80 1.69
N PRO A 38 -9.80 5.81 1.77
CA PRO A 38 -9.57 6.95 2.66
C PRO A 38 -9.61 6.56 4.15
N LEU A 39 -10.52 5.67 4.58
CA LEU A 39 -10.57 5.21 5.97
C LEU A 39 -9.30 4.41 6.36
N ALA A 40 -8.79 3.57 5.46
CA ALA A 40 -7.55 2.83 5.66
C ALA A 40 -6.35 3.76 5.84
N ALA A 41 -6.26 4.84 5.05
CA ALA A 41 -5.24 5.86 5.24
C ALA A 41 -5.41 6.56 6.61
N ALA A 42 -6.64 6.90 7.00
CA ALA A 42 -6.96 7.63 8.22
C ALA A 42 -6.70 6.86 9.53
N LEU A 43 -6.54 5.54 9.49
CA LEU A 43 -6.15 4.74 10.67
C LEU A 43 -4.82 5.18 11.30
N GLN A 44 -4.01 5.96 10.59
CA GLN A 44 -2.78 6.57 11.10
C GLN A 44 -3.01 7.76 12.06
N THR A 45 -4.26 8.20 12.25
CA THR A 45 -4.60 9.24 13.24
C THR A 45 -4.14 8.86 14.65
N GLN A 46 -3.75 9.85 15.44
CA GLN A 46 -3.40 9.67 16.86
C GLN A 46 -4.62 9.87 17.77
N ASP A 47 -5.73 10.37 17.25
CA ASP A 47 -6.99 10.48 17.98
C ASP A 47 -7.62 9.09 18.15
N VAL A 48 -7.56 8.57 19.38
CA VAL A 48 -8.09 7.24 19.74
C VAL A 48 -9.59 7.12 19.49
N ALA A 49 -10.36 8.18 19.74
CA ALA A 49 -11.80 8.16 19.54
C ALA A 49 -12.14 8.09 18.04
N ILE A 50 -11.50 8.93 17.23
CA ILE A 50 -11.69 8.89 15.77
C ILE A 50 -11.21 7.55 15.20
N LYS A 51 -10.06 7.04 15.65
CA LYS A 51 -9.55 5.73 15.19
C LYS A 51 -10.53 4.60 15.52
N ALA A 52 -11.15 4.60 16.70
CA ALA A 52 -12.16 3.61 17.07
C ALA A 52 -13.37 3.64 16.12
N GLU A 53 -13.86 4.83 15.76
CA GLU A 53 -14.98 4.95 14.82
C GLU A 53 -14.60 4.55 13.39
N ILE A 54 -13.36 4.82 12.96
CA ILE A 54 -12.84 4.33 11.67
C ILE A 54 -12.80 2.79 11.66
N ILE A 55 -12.29 2.16 12.72
CA ILE A 55 -12.23 0.69 12.82
C ILE A 55 -13.64 0.09 12.74
N LYS A 56 -14.61 0.63 13.48
CA LYS A 56 -16.01 0.17 13.42
C LYS A 56 -16.58 0.31 12.01
N ALA A 57 -16.40 1.49 11.39
CA ALA A 57 -16.90 1.73 10.05
C ALA A 57 -16.32 0.72 9.04
N LEU A 58 -15.02 0.41 9.12
CA LEU A 58 -14.39 -0.60 8.27
C LEU A 58 -14.94 -2.01 8.50
N GLY A 59 -15.23 -2.39 9.75
CA GLY A 59 -15.87 -3.65 10.10
C GLY A 59 -17.31 -3.75 9.57
N GLU A 60 -18.09 -2.67 9.70
CA GLU A 60 -19.47 -2.59 9.21
C GLU A 60 -19.56 -2.57 7.68
N ILE A 61 -18.60 -1.92 7.00
CA ILE A 61 -18.49 -1.95 5.53
C ILE A 61 -18.29 -3.40 5.05
N GLY A 62 -17.54 -4.23 5.79
CA GLY A 62 -17.55 -5.68 5.59
C GLY A 62 -16.73 -6.19 4.40
N TYR A 63 -15.79 -5.40 3.86
CA TYR A 63 -15.02 -5.77 2.67
C TYR A 63 -13.60 -6.23 3.00
N PRO A 64 -13.08 -7.31 2.36
CA PRO A 64 -11.75 -7.85 2.63
C PRO A 64 -10.57 -6.89 2.43
N GLN A 65 -10.75 -5.80 1.68
CA GLN A 65 -9.70 -4.82 1.41
C GLN A 65 -9.18 -4.12 2.68
N SER A 66 -9.98 -4.01 3.74
CA SER A 66 -9.58 -3.37 5.00
C SER A 66 -8.84 -4.30 5.96
N LEU A 67 -8.83 -5.62 5.71
CA LEU A 67 -8.29 -6.63 6.63
C LEU A 67 -6.82 -6.39 6.98
N ALA A 68 -6.00 -6.00 6.01
CA ALA A 68 -4.57 -5.77 6.24
C ALA A 68 -4.32 -4.60 7.20
N CYS A 69 -5.02 -3.48 7.03
CA CYS A 69 -4.89 -2.33 7.93
C CYS A 69 -5.48 -2.60 9.31
N LEU A 70 -6.60 -3.33 9.39
CA LEU A 70 -7.16 -3.74 10.68
C LEU A 70 -6.20 -4.65 11.43
N LYS A 71 -5.58 -5.63 10.74
CA LYS A 71 -4.58 -6.50 11.35
C LYS A 71 -3.34 -5.72 11.78
N TYR A 72 -2.93 -4.72 11.01
CA TYR A 72 -1.85 -3.83 11.40
C TYR A 72 -2.13 -3.12 12.74
N VAL A 73 -3.35 -2.64 12.95
CA VAL A 73 -3.78 -2.07 14.24
C VAL A 73 -3.68 -3.10 15.35
N VAL A 74 -4.17 -4.33 15.15
CA VAL A 74 -4.07 -5.42 16.15
C VAL A 74 -2.63 -5.67 16.58
N GLU A 75 -1.69 -5.60 15.65
CA GLU A 75 -0.29 -5.96 15.87
C GLU A 75 0.60 -4.80 16.36
N ASN A 76 0.21 -3.55 16.11
CA ASN A 76 1.09 -2.38 16.29
C ASN A 76 0.49 -1.22 17.10
N ASP A 77 -0.79 -1.25 17.46
CA ASP A 77 -1.39 -0.18 18.29
C ASP A 77 -1.20 -0.45 19.78
N ASP A 78 -0.88 0.59 20.55
CA ASP A 78 -0.68 0.49 22.00
C ASP A 78 -2.00 0.34 22.78
N SER A 79 -3.12 0.73 22.17
CA SER A 79 -4.43 0.67 22.82
C SER A 79 -5.06 -0.70 22.69
N ALA A 80 -5.06 -1.46 23.78
CA ALA A 80 -5.75 -2.76 23.85
C ALA A 80 -7.22 -2.68 23.41
N GLN A 81 -7.91 -1.56 23.69
CA GLN A 81 -9.28 -1.33 23.23
C GLN A 81 -9.38 -1.27 21.70
N LEU A 82 -8.43 -0.60 21.03
CA LEU A 82 -8.40 -0.51 19.57
C LEU A 82 -8.02 -1.86 18.95
N CYS A 83 -7.08 -2.59 19.56
CA CYS A 83 -6.73 -3.94 19.13
C CYS A 83 -7.93 -4.90 19.22
N ASP A 84 -8.67 -4.91 20.33
CA ASP A 84 -9.85 -5.76 20.49
C ASP A 84 -10.95 -5.42 19.47
N LEU A 85 -11.16 -4.14 19.21
CA LEU A 85 -12.14 -3.65 18.24
C LEU A 85 -11.76 -4.00 16.80
N ALA A 86 -10.47 -3.88 16.46
CA ALA A 86 -9.95 -4.27 15.16
C ALA A 86 -10.06 -5.79 14.96
N GLU A 87 -9.73 -6.58 15.97
CA GLU A 87 -9.88 -8.04 15.94
C GLU A 87 -11.35 -8.47 15.78
N GLN A 88 -12.29 -7.77 16.44
CA GLN A 88 -13.73 -7.99 16.21
C GLN A 88 -14.14 -7.67 14.76
N SER A 89 -13.65 -6.56 14.22
CA SER A 89 -13.94 -6.13 12.85
C SER A 89 -13.38 -7.13 11.83
N ILE A 90 -12.17 -7.66 12.05
CA ILE A 90 -11.58 -8.73 11.23
C ILE A 90 -12.49 -9.95 11.23
N ARG A 91 -12.93 -10.42 12.41
CA ARG A 91 -13.83 -11.59 12.50
C ARG A 91 -15.17 -11.37 11.82
N GLN A 92 -15.69 -10.15 11.81
CA GLN A 92 -16.92 -9.81 11.12
C GLN A 92 -16.76 -9.87 9.60
N ILE A 93 -15.62 -9.42 9.07
CA ILE A 93 -15.32 -9.42 7.63
C ILE A 93 -14.96 -10.83 7.15
N ASP A 94 -13.95 -11.43 7.77
CA ASP A 94 -13.45 -12.77 7.45
C ASP A 94 -12.72 -13.38 8.66
N PRO A 95 -13.36 -14.33 9.39
CA PRO A 95 -12.74 -15.02 10.51
C PRO A 95 -11.42 -15.74 10.19
N ALA A 96 -11.19 -16.12 8.93
CA ALA A 96 -9.94 -16.77 8.55
C ALA A 96 -8.75 -15.81 8.59
N ALA A 97 -8.99 -14.52 8.34
CA ALA A 97 -7.96 -13.48 8.31
C ALA A 97 -7.33 -13.21 9.69
N SER A 98 -8.03 -13.49 10.80
CA SER A 98 -7.47 -13.37 12.16
C SER A 98 -6.18 -14.18 12.35
N LYS A 99 -6.02 -15.28 11.61
CA LYS A 99 -4.86 -16.19 11.72
C LYS A 99 -3.64 -15.73 10.93
N LEU A 100 -3.81 -14.77 10.03
CA LEU A 100 -2.74 -14.25 9.19
C LEU A 100 -2.11 -13.02 9.85
N GLY A 101 -0.82 -12.79 9.58
CA GLY A 101 -0.13 -11.57 10.01
C GLY A 101 -0.46 -10.38 9.11
N ALA A 102 -0.28 -9.15 9.60
CA ALA A 102 -0.57 -7.96 8.78
C ALA A 102 0.28 -7.90 7.51
N ALA A 103 1.56 -8.30 7.58
CA ALA A 103 2.46 -8.34 6.44
C ALA A 103 1.95 -9.25 5.30
N GLU A 104 1.48 -10.45 5.66
CA GLU A 104 0.90 -11.41 4.72
C GLU A 104 -0.41 -10.86 4.10
N LEU A 105 -1.29 -10.27 4.89
CA LEU A 105 -2.53 -9.67 4.39
C LEU A 105 -2.26 -8.49 3.44
N PHE A 106 -1.27 -7.65 3.75
CA PHE A 106 -0.84 -6.58 2.85
C PHE A 106 -0.24 -7.13 1.56
N TYR A 107 0.55 -8.19 1.63
CA TYR A 107 1.11 -8.83 0.45
C TYR A 107 0.02 -9.44 -0.44
N GLN A 108 -0.96 -10.13 0.13
CA GLN A 108 -2.13 -10.62 -0.61
C GLN A 108 -2.94 -9.48 -1.24
N LEU A 109 -3.08 -8.34 -0.54
CA LEU A 109 -3.70 -7.14 -1.10
C LEU A 109 -2.87 -6.57 -2.27
N ALA A 110 -1.55 -6.52 -2.12
CA ALA A 110 -0.64 -6.09 -3.17
C ALA A 110 -0.74 -6.98 -4.42
N GLU A 111 -0.85 -8.30 -4.25
CA GLU A 111 -1.06 -9.23 -5.38
C GLU A 111 -2.38 -8.97 -6.09
N LYS A 112 -3.47 -8.73 -5.35
CA LYS A 112 -4.77 -8.40 -5.94
C LYS A 112 -4.71 -7.10 -6.74
N TYR A 113 -4.00 -6.09 -6.23
CA TYR A 113 -3.76 -4.86 -6.99
C TYR A 113 -2.91 -5.13 -8.24
N TYR A 114 -1.79 -5.82 -8.11
CA TYR A 114 -0.88 -6.14 -9.23
C TYR A 114 -1.60 -6.89 -10.36
N TYR A 115 -2.52 -7.80 -10.03
CA TYR A 115 -3.33 -8.56 -10.98
C TYR A 115 -4.67 -7.90 -11.33
N HIS A 116 -4.88 -6.64 -10.94
CA HIS A 116 -6.05 -5.83 -11.32
C HIS A 116 -7.37 -6.52 -10.95
N ALA A 117 -7.48 -7.05 -9.72
CA ALA A 117 -8.73 -7.60 -9.24
C ALA A 117 -9.86 -6.56 -9.37
N GLU A 118 -10.95 -6.93 -10.02
CA GLU A 118 -12.11 -6.05 -10.29
C GLU A 118 -12.66 -5.42 -9.00
N SER A 119 -12.62 -6.17 -7.90
CA SER A 119 -12.98 -5.71 -6.56
C SER A 119 -12.05 -4.64 -5.98
N LEU A 120 -11.01 -4.20 -6.69
CA LEU A 120 -10.11 -3.11 -6.30
C LEU A 120 -10.03 -1.98 -7.32
N ALA A 121 -10.70 -2.12 -8.46
CA ALA A 121 -10.73 -1.11 -9.50
C ALA A 121 -11.11 0.28 -8.93
N PRO A 122 -10.52 1.37 -9.45
CA PRO A 122 -11.01 2.71 -9.18
C PRO A 122 -12.44 2.85 -9.73
N VAL A 123 -13.14 3.93 -9.35
CA VAL A 123 -14.49 4.20 -9.85
C VAL A 123 -14.48 4.26 -11.38
N GLU A 124 -15.35 3.47 -12.01
CA GLU A 124 -15.48 3.38 -13.47
C GLU A 124 -15.78 4.77 -14.06
N ASP A 125 -15.19 5.07 -15.24
CA ASP A 125 -15.31 6.31 -16.02
C ASP A 125 -14.46 7.53 -15.60
N ALA A 126 -13.51 7.38 -14.67
CA ALA A 126 -12.54 8.45 -14.36
C ALA A 126 -11.15 8.16 -14.95
N ASP A 127 -10.65 9.07 -15.80
CA ASP A 127 -9.25 9.07 -16.25
C ASP A 127 -8.24 9.19 -15.09
N LEU A 128 -8.73 9.65 -13.93
CA LEU A 128 -7.96 9.85 -12.71
C LEU A 128 -8.52 9.04 -11.55
N ALA A 129 -7.64 8.40 -10.79
CA ALA A 129 -7.93 7.71 -9.54
C ALA A 129 -7.34 8.47 -8.34
N ASN A 130 -7.92 8.30 -7.15
CA ASN A 130 -7.39 8.90 -5.92
C ASN A 130 -6.54 7.89 -5.14
N ILE A 131 -5.34 8.30 -4.77
CA ILE A 131 -4.55 7.65 -3.72
C ILE A 131 -4.65 8.52 -2.47
N TRP A 132 -5.06 7.92 -1.36
CA TRP A 132 -5.26 8.60 -0.09
C TRP A 132 -4.04 8.44 0.82
N PHE A 133 -3.71 9.50 1.53
CA PHE A 133 -2.61 9.59 2.49
C PHE A 133 -3.10 10.27 3.76
N TRP A 134 -2.48 9.92 4.88
CA TRP A 134 -2.64 10.66 6.12
C TRP A 134 -1.49 11.67 6.26
N ASP A 135 -1.84 12.94 6.37
CA ASP A 135 -0.89 14.01 6.71
C ASP A 135 -0.79 14.09 8.23
N ALA A 136 0.28 13.51 8.79
CA ALA A 136 0.50 13.48 10.23
C ALA A 136 0.75 14.88 10.82
N ALA A 137 1.27 15.84 10.04
CA ALA A 137 1.52 17.19 10.51
C ALA A 137 0.23 18.03 10.53
N GLY A 138 -0.64 17.83 9.54
CA GLY A 138 -1.94 18.48 9.45
C GLY A 138 -3.09 17.74 10.14
N GLU A 139 -2.85 16.54 10.68
CA GLU A 139 -3.84 15.63 11.25
C GLU A 139 -5.09 15.42 10.38
N ARG A 140 -4.87 15.24 9.07
CA ARG A 140 -5.95 15.19 8.07
C ARG A 140 -5.67 14.23 6.93
N LEU A 141 -6.74 13.85 6.24
CA LEU A 141 -6.62 13.14 4.97
C LEU A 141 -6.20 14.09 3.86
N VAL A 142 -5.21 13.67 3.09
CA VAL A 142 -4.83 14.28 1.82
C VAL A 142 -4.93 13.26 0.71
N ARG A 143 -5.13 13.73 -0.51
CA ARG A 143 -5.26 12.86 -1.68
C ARG A 143 -4.30 13.31 -2.76
N GLU A 144 -3.77 12.33 -3.47
CA GLU A 144 -3.09 12.50 -4.73
C GLU A 144 -3.99 11.97 -5.85
N LYS A 145 -4.13 12.74 -6.94
CA LYS A 145 -4.76 12.24 -8.16
C LYS A 145 -3.70 11.65 -9.06
N VAL A 146 -3.93 10.43 -9.50
CA VAL A 146 -3.04 9.72 -10.41
C VAL A 146 -3.82 9.27 -11.64
N ASP A 147 -3.14 9.10 -12.77
CA ASP A 147 -3.72 8.44 -13.95
C ASP A 147 -4.24 7.04 -13.60
N SER A 148 -5.43 6.69 -14.06
CA SER A 148 -6.05 5.39 -13.74
C SER A 148 -5.30 4.21 -14.36
N ARG A 149 -4.50 4.40 -15.42
CA ARG A 149 -3.81 3.32 -16.16
C ARG A 149 -2.73 2.59 -15.36
N TYR A 150 -2.17 3.23 -14.35
CA TYR A 150 -1.14 2.68 -13.44
C TYR A 150 -1.54 2.75 -11.96
N PHE A 151 -2.78 3.10 -11.65
CA PHE A 151 -3.29 3.19 -10.27
C PHE A 151 -3.08 1.90 -9.49
N ASN A 152 -3.39 0.76 -10.11
CA ASN A 152 -3.26 -0.56 -9.49
C ASN A 152 -1.81 -0.88 -9.17
N GLU A 153 -0.86 -0.54 -10.04
CA GLU A 153 0.56 -0.72 -9.84
C GLU A 153 1.06 0.10 -8.64
N LEU A 154 0.67 1.37 -8.58
CA LEU A 154 1.00 2.25 -7.45
C LEU A 154 0.41 1.73 -6.13
N MET A 155 -0.82 1.23 -6.15
CA MET A 155 -1.45 0.62 -4.97
C MET A 155 -0.80 -0.70 -4.56
N ALA A 156 -0.32 -1.51 -5.52
CA ALA A 156 0.45 -2.72 -5.24
C ALA A 156 1.78 -2.37 -4.55
N MET A 157 2.50 -1.37 -5.05
CA MET A 157 3.74 -0.87 -4.42
C MET A 157 3.48 -0.40 -2.99
N ARG A 158 2.44 0.42 -2.77
CA ARG A 158 2.07 0.90 -1.43
C ARG A 158 1.71 -0.24 -0.47
N ALA A 159 0.98 -1.24 -0.95
CA ALA A 159 0.66 -2.41 -0.13
C ALA A 159 1.92 -3.22 0.22
N CYS A 160 2.89 -3.37 -0.69
CA CYS A 160 4.19 -3.95 -0.38
C CYS A 160 4.98 -3.14 0.67
N GLU A 161 4.96 -1.80 0.57
CA GLU A 161 5.59 -0.93 1.57
C GLU A 161 4.94 -1.10 2.96
N TRP A 162 3.62 -1.23 3.03
CA TRP A 162 2.92 -1.53 4.28
C TRP A 162 3.21 -2.95 4.80
N ALA A 163 3.39 -3.94 3.92
CA ALA A 163 3.83 -5.26 4.33
C ALA A 163 5.21 -5.21 5.01
N LEU A 164 6.16 -4.46 4.43
CA LEU A 164 7.50 -4.27 5.00
C LEU A 164 7.49 -3.41 6.29
N ARG A 165 6.54 -2.49 6.43
CA ARG A 165 6.31 -1.75 7.69
C ARG A 165 5.76 -2.65 8.79
N ALA A 166 4.97 -3.65 8.44
CA ALA A 166 4.43 -4.63 9.39
C ALA A 166 5.48 -5.66 9.80
N ASP A 167 6.30 -6.10 8.85
CA ASP A 167 7.42 -7.02 9.09
C ASP A 167 8.57 -6.70 8.12
N ALA A 168 9.66 -6.15 8.66
CA ALA A 168 10.82 -5.75 7.88
C ALA A 168 11.56 -6.95 7.24
N GLU A 169 11.38 -8.16 7.78
CA GLU A 169 11.96 -9.39 7.25
C GLU A 169 11.10 -10.01 6.13
N PHE A 170 9.95 -9.41 5.81
CA PHE A 170 9.02 -9.89 4.78
C PHE A 170 9.51 -9.57 3.34
N GLY A 171 10.73 -10.02 3.02
CA GLY A 171 11.46 -9.65 1.82
C GLY A 171 10.77 -10.01 0.50
N GLN A 172 9.81 -10.96 0.49
CA GLN A 172 9.02 -11.28 -0.71
C GLN A 172 8.20 -10.08 -1.23
N ALA A 173 7.86 -9.12 -0.36
CA ALA A 173 7.21 -7.88 -0.77
C ALA A 173 8.12 -7.03 -1.69
N ILE A 174 9.44 -7.10 -1.55
CA ILE A 174 10.39 -6.34 -2.37
C ILE A 174 10.33 -6.82 -3.84
N GLY A 175 10.29 -8.13 -4.06
CA GLY A 175 10.20 -8.69 -5.41
C GLY A 175 8.91 -8.29 -6.14
N LEU A 176 7.77 -8.28 -5.42
CA LEU A 176 6.49 -7.80 -5.96
C LEU A 176 6.49 -6.28 -6.17
N TRP A 177 7.07 -5.50 -5.25
CA TRP A 177 7.21 -4.05 -5.38
C TRP A 177 7.99 -3.68 -6.65
N LEU A 178 9.13 -4.33 -6.90
CA LEU A 178 9.94 -4.11 -8.10
C LEU A 178 9.17 -4.45 -9.37
N ALA A 179 8.48 -5.59 -9.40
CA ALA A 179 7.65 -5.97 -10.54
C ALA A 179 6.52 -4.96 -10.81
N ALA A 180 5.85 -4.49 -9.75
CA ALA A 180 4.83 -3.46 -9.85
C ALA A 180 5.40 -2.12 -10.36
N TYR A 181 6.61 -1.76 -9.93
CA TYR A 181 7.24 -0.52 -10.35
C TYR A 181 7.61 -0.51 -11.84
N PHE A 182 8.25 -1.58 -12.34
CA PHE A 182 8.47 -1.73 -13.79
C PHE A 182 7.16 -1.73 -14.57
N LYS A 183 6.11 -2.34 -14.03
CA LYS A 183 4.79 -2.33 -14.66
C LYS A 183 4.20 -0.92 -14.72
N ALA A 184 4.36 -0.11 -13.67
CA ALA A 184 3.95 1.29 -13.65
C ALA A 184 4.69 2.12 -14.71
N GLU A 185 6.02 1.99 -14.79
CA GLU A 185 6.83 2.70 -15.80
C GLU A 185 6.49 2.32 -17.23
N SER A 186 6.09 1.07 -17.47
CA SER A 186 5.72 0.59 -18.81
C SER A 186 4.55 1.34 -19.43
N VAL A 187 3.76 2.07 -18.62
CA VAL A 187 2.65 2.91 -19.08
C VAL A 187 3.15 4.19 -19.76
N GLY A 188 4.40 4.60 -19.50
CA GLY A 188 5.01 5.79 -20.10
C GLY A 188 4.43 7.10 -19.58
N VAL A 189 4.02 7.12 -18.31
CA VAL A 189 3.52 8.30 -17.58
C VAL A 189 4.46 8.58 -16.42
N ASP A 190 4.72 9.85 -16.14
CA ASP A 190 5.57 10.26 -15.03
C ASP A 190 4.99 9.76 -13.69
N MET A 191 5.90 9.37 -12.78
CA MET A 191 5.49 8.96 -11.43
C MET A 191 4.90 10.14 -10.65
N PRO A 192 3.94 9.88 -9.75
CA PRO A 192 3.30 10.94 -8.97
C PRO A 192 4.28 11.75 -8.11
N ASP A 193 3.90 12.98 -7.76
CA ASP A 193 4.76 13.94 -7.06
C ASP A 193 5.21 13.43 -5.68
N TYR A 194 4.42 12.55 -5.04
CA TYR A 194 4.77 11.98 -3.74
C TYR A 194 6.01 11.07 -3.75
N PHE A 195 6.51 10.64 -4.92
CA PHE A 195 7.82 9.97 -5.02
C PHE A 195 8.98 10.94 -4.70
N GLY A 196 8.71 12.25 -4.80
CA GLY A 196 9.68 13.30 -4.55
C GLY A 196 10.51 13.66 -5.79
N PRO A 197 11.16 14.83 -5.76
CA PRO A 197 11.97 15.31 -6.87
C PRO A 197 13.20 14.42 -7.06
N GLY A 198 13.43 13.99 -8.31
CA GLY A 198 14.59 13.18 -8.67
C GLY A 198 14.57 11.77 -8.08
N HIS A 199 13.39 11.21 -7.82
CA HIS A 199 13.25 9.81 -7.43
C HIS A 199 13.92 8.89 -8.46
N ALA A 200 14.49 7.80 -7.96
CA ALA A 200 15.12 6.78 -8.78
C ALA A 200 14.06 5.99 -9.56
N ASP A 201 14.37 5.66 -10.81
CA ASP A 201 13.55 4.77 -11.64
C ASP A 201 13.59 3.31 -11.11
N ALA A 202 12.72 2.46 -11.63
CA ALA A 202 12.61 1.06 -11.21
C ALA A 202 13.94 0.31 -11.42
N PHE A 203 14.69 0.66 -12.46
CA PHE A 203 15.99 0.07 -12.75
C PHE A 203 17.03 0.42 -11.67
N VAL A 204 17.17 1.68 -11.29
CA VAL A 204 18.08 2.14 -10.24
C VAL A 204 17.75 1.45 -8.92
N TYR A 205 16.47 1.40 -8.52
CA TYR A 205 16.07 0.63 -7.33
C TYR A 205 16.45 -0.86 -7.46
N ALA A 206 16.16 -1.48 -8.61
CA ALA A 206 16.48 -2.88 -8.87
C ALA A 206 17.98 -3.19 -8.75
N THR A 207 18.87 -2.31 -9.24
CA THR A 207 20.33 -2.53 -9.14
C THR A 207 20.85 -2.53 -7.70
N THR A 208 20.19 -1.77 -6.82
CA THR A 208 20.52 -1.70 -5.38
C THR A 208 19.82 -2.79 -4.57
N ALA A 209 18.82 -3.46 -5.14
CA ALA A 209 18.10 -4.54 -4.48
C ALA A 209 18.93 -5.84 -4.46
N GLY A 210 18.64 -6.70 -3.47
CA GLY A 210 19.21 -8.05 -3.41
C GLY A 210 18.86 -8.89 -4.64
N ALA A 211 19.82 -9.66 -5.16
CA ALA A 211 19.62 -10.52 -6.33
C ALA A 211 18.47 -11.53 -6.14
N GLU A 212 18.21 -11.96 -4.91
CA GLU A 212 17.07 -12.81 -4.57
C GLU A 212 15.72 -12.16 -4.92
N TYR A 213 15.54 -10.86 -4.68
CA TYR A 213 14.30 -10.14 -4.98
C TYR A 213 14.14 -9.95 -6.49
N LEU A 214 15.24 -9.73 -7.20
CA LEU A 214 15.23 -9.67 -8.67
C LEU A 214 14.83 -11.02 -9.27
N HIS A 215 15.32 -12.14 -8.72
CA HIS A 215 14.89 -13.47 -9.14
C HIS A 215 13.40 -13.73 -8.86
N GLN A 216 12.88 -13.28 -7.72
CA GLN A 216 11.44 -13.39 -7.41
C GLN A 216 10.59 -12.59 -8.40
N GLY A 217 10.95 -11.33 -8.67
CA GLY A 217 10.28 -10.50 -9.66
C GLY A 217 10.37 -11.11 -11.06
N LEU A 218 11.53 -11.67 -11.43
CA LEU A 218 11.75 -12.26 -12.75
C LEU A 218 10.92 -13.54 -12.93
N ALA A 219 10.87 -14.39 -11.90
CA ALA A 219 10.01 -15.57 -11.91
C ALA A 219 8.54 -15.20 -12.12
N ARG A 220 8.07 -14.12 -11.47
CA ARG A 220 6.73 -13.57 -11.69
C ARG A 220 6.55 -13.05 -13.12
N ALA A 221 7.47 -12.23 -13.62
CA ALA A 221 7.40 -11.67 -14.98
C ALA A 221 7.38 -12.76 -16.06
N VAL A 222 8.19 -13.82 -15.90
CA VAL A 222 8.21 -14.98 -16.80
C VAL A 222 6.88 -15.75 -16.74
N LYS A 223 6.37 -16.02 -15.55
CA LYS A 223 5.06 -16.67 -15.35
C LYS A 223 3.95 -15.88 -16.05
N ASP A 224 3.97 -14.56 -15.90
CA ASP A 224 2.96 -13.65 -16.45
C ASP A 224 3.21 -13.29 -17.93
N LYS A 225 4.31 -13.77 -18.52
CA LYS A 225 4.77 -13.48 -19.90
C LYS A 225 4.92 -11.97 -20.17
N ASN A 226 5.32 -11.20 -19.16
CA ASN A 226 5.56 -9.77 -19.29
C ASN A 226 7.03 -9.52 -19.67
N ALA A 227 7.27 -9.31 -20.96
CA ALA A 227 8.62 -9.12 -21.51
C ALA A 227 9.29 -7.83 -21.02
N TYR A 228 8.53 -6.74 -20.79
CA TYR A 228 9.06 -5.46 -20.33
C TYR A 228 9.67 -5.62 -18.93
N ILE A 229 8.89 -6.18 -18.00
CA ILE A 229 9.34 -6.41 -16.62
C ILE A 229 10.50 -7.42 -16.59
N ALA A 230 10.38 -8.51 -17.36
CA ALA A 230 11.42 -9.54 -17.39
C ALA A 230 12.76 -8.98 -17.90
N LEU A 231 12.75 -8.15 -18.95
CA LEU A 231 13.94 -7.52 -19.50
C LEU A 231 14.59 -6.58 -18.47
N GLY A 232 13.82 -5.66 -17.87
CA GLY A 232 14.34 -4.71 -16.89
C GLY A 232 15.00 -5.40 -15.68
N LEU A 233 14.40 -6.50 -15.19
CA LEU A 233 14.96 -7.27 -14.08
C LEU A 233 16.23 -8.05 -14.47
N VAL A 234 16.30 -8.57 -15.70
CA VAL A 234 17.51 -9.24 -16.22
C VAL A 234 18.66 -8.25 -16.39
N GLU A 235 18.37 -7.05 -16.90
CA GLU A 235 19.38 -5.99 -17.06
C GLU A 235 19.89 -5.50 -15.70
N ALA A 236 19.01 -5.35 -14.71
CA ALA A 236 19.41 -5.02 -13.35
C ALA A 236 20.32 -6.12 -12.74
N LEU A 237 19.93 -7.40 -12.88
CA LEU A 237 20.75 -8.54 -12.44
C LEU A 237 22.16 -8.54 -13.07
N ALA A 238 22.24 -8.27 -14.37
CA ALA A 238 23.50 -8.22 -15.10
C ALA A 238 24.41 -7.08 -14.58
N THR A 239 23.82 -5.92 -14.27
CA THR A 239 24.54 -4.75 -13.75
C THR A 239 25.11 -5.03 -12.37
N THR A 240 24.31 -5.52 -11.42
CA THR A 240 24.76 -5.85 -10.06
C THR A 240 25.85 -6.94 -10.05
N ALA A 241 25.77 -7.93 -10.96
CA ALA A 241 26.80 -8.96 -11.10
C ALA A 241 28.10 -8.42 -11.71
N GLY A 242 28.00 -7.49 -12.65
CA GLY A 242 29.14 -6.80 -13.26
C GLY A 242 29.92 -5.95 -12.25
N GLU A 243 29.23 -5.19 -11.41
CA GLU A 243 29.85 -4.37 -10.35
C GLU A 243 30.59 -5.20 -9.32
N LYS A 244 30.00 -6.29 -8.82
CA LYS A 244 30.68 -7.23 -7.91
C LYS A 244 31.94 -7.83 -8.53
N SER A 245 31.89 -8.16 -9.82
CA SER A 245 33.04 -8.72 -10.57
C SER A 245 34.15 -7.69 -10.82
N LEU A 246 33.83 -6.39 -10.87
CA LEU A 246 34.80 -5.30 -10.96
C LEU A 246 35.46 -5.01 -9.60
N LEU A 247 34.66 -4.97 -8.52
CA LEU A 247 35.18 -4.82 -7.15
C LEU A 247 36.12 -5.98 -6.76
N TYR A 248 35.78 -7.21 -7.14
CA TYR A 248 36.65 -8.37 -6.93
C TYR A 248 38.00 -8.21 -7.66
N ARG A 249 38.01 -7.72 -8.91
CA ARG A 249 39.26 -7.47 -9.65
C ARG A 249 40.11 -6.35 -9.05
N LEU A 250 39.48 -5.30 -8.51
CA LEU A 250 40.18 -4.21 -7.82
C LEU A 250 40.75 -4.63 -6.46
N GLY A 251 40.07 -5.53 -5.74
CA GLY A 251 40.56 -6.09 -4.46
C GLY A 251 41.75 -7.05 -4.59
N ILE A 252 42.05 -7.54 -5.81
CA ILE A 252 43.20 -8.42 -6.08
C ILE A 252 44.43 -7.61 -6.57
N ALA A 253 44.27 -6.32 -6.86
CA ALA A 253 45.39 -5.44 -7.17
C ALA A 253 46.05 -4.89 -5.89
N GLN A 254 46.70 -5.76 -5.12
CA GLN A 254 47.75 -5.30 -4.21
C GLN A 254 48.98 -4.90 -5.05
N PRO A 255 49.59 -3.72 -4.81
CA PRO A 255 50.79 -3.31 -5.52
C PRO A 255 51.98 -4.15 -5.04
N LEU A 256 52.62 -4.85 -5.97
CA LEU A 256 54.04 -5.20 -5.92
C LEU A 256 54.69 -4.65 -7.19
#